data_AF-A0AAV0EFF1-F1
#
_entry.id   AF-A0AAV0EFF1-F1
#
_cell.length_a   1.000
_cell.length_b   1.000
_cell.length_c   1.000
_cell.angle_alpha   90.00
_cell.angle_beta   90.00
_cell.angle_gamma   90.00
#
_symmetry.space_group_name_H-M   'P 1'
#
loop_
_entity.id
_entity.type
_entity.pdbx_description
1 polymer ?
#
loop_
_entity_poly.entity_id
_entity_poly.type
_entity_poly.pdbx_seq_one_letter_code
_entity_poly.pdbx_strand_id
1 'polypeptide(L)'
;MYELRVPLLRKEVEDTQTMLDEHKKEWALKGCSLLSDGWRDNVAQKEIINFLINSPKGSVFIKSMDVSEVSKDANLMFNILDEMIEEVGEQNVVQVVTDNASAYVKAGKLLEAKRPHLYWTPCAAHCIDLMLEDIGKIPKVHNILKKAIFMNGFIYSYVPLVNMMRRFTGQRNLHRPGITRFATSFITLSQYHKQKNNLRKLVTSED
;
A
#
# COMPACT_ATOMS: atom_id res chain seq x y z
N MET A 1 -25.00 -10.51 21.25
CA MET A 1 -23.94 -9.51 20.96
C MET A 1 -22.83 -9.47 22.03
N TYR A 2 -23.08 -9.81 23.30
CA TYR A 2 -22.01 -9.96 24.32
C TYR A 2 -21.06 -11.11 23.99
N GLU A 3 -21.59 -12.28 23.64
CA GLU A 3 -20.79 -13.47 23.32
C GLU A 3 -19.78 -13.23 22.18
N LEU A 4 -20.19 -12.53 21.12
CA LEU A 4 -19.30 -12.17 20.02
C LEU A 4 -18.21 -11.16 20.44
N ARG A 5 -18.57 -10.16 21.24
CA ARG A 5 -17.65 -9.06 21.60
C ARG A 5 -16.63 -9.44 22.67
N VAL A 6 -16.91 -10.47 23.46
CA VAL A 6 -16.08 -10.80 24.63
C VAL A 6 -15.56 -12.23 24.59
N PRO A 7 -16.34 -13.29 24.89
CA PRO A 7 -15.78 -14.64 24.99
C PRO A 7 -15.31 -15.19 23.64
N LEU A 8 -16.09 -15.02 22.56
CA LEU A 8 -15.69 -15.52 21.25
C LEU A 8 -14.50 -14.72 20.70
N LEU A 9 -14.50 -13.39 20.83
CA LEU A 9 -13.35 -12.57 20.43
C LEU A 9 -12.06 -12.97 21.17
N ARG A 10 -12.12 -13.18 22.49
CA ARG A 10 -10.96 -13.63 23.28
C ARG A 10 -10.45 -14.97 22.81
N LYS A 11 -11.37 -15.92 22.57
CA LYS A 11 -11.02 -17.24 22.05
C LYS A 11 -10.33 -17.13 20.68
N GLU A 12 -10.88 -16.36 19.75
CA GLU A 12 -10.26 -16.17 18.42
C GLU A 12 -8.88 -15.50 18.51
N VAL A 13 -8.68 -14.58 19.46
CA VAL A 13 -7.37 -13.96 19.72
C VAL A 13 -6.36 -15.00 20.23
N GLU A 14 -6.77 -15.86 21.17
CA GLU A 14 -5.93 -16.95 21.68
C GLU A 14 -5.59 -17.98 20.60
N ASP A 15 -6.58 -18.37 19.80
CA ASP A 15 -6.41 -19.30 18.67
C ASP A 15 -5.44 -18.68 17.63
N THR A 16 -5.61 -17.39 17.30
CA THR A 16 -4.68 -16.67 16.42
C THR A 16 -3.27 -16.61 17.02
N GLN A 17 -3.14 -16.32 18.31
CA GLN A 17 -1.84 -16.26 18.99
C GLN A 17 -1.11 -17.61 18.96
N THR A 18 -1.85 -18.71 19.05
CA THR A 18 -1.33 -20.07 18.92
C THR A 18 -0.82 -20.34 17.50
N MET A 19 -1.55 -19.90 16.47
CA MET A 19 -1.10 -20.00 15.07
C MET A 19 0.20 -19.22 14.82
N LEU A 20 0.43 -18.13 15.55
CA LEU A 20 1.66 -17.33 15.43
C LEU A 20 2.91 -18.04 15.96
N ASP A 21 2.79 -19.04 16.82
CA ASP A 21 3.96 -19.69 17.42
C ASP A 21 4.83 -20.38 16.37
N GLU A 22 4.22 -20.95 15.32
CA GLU A 22 4.97 -21.51 14.21
C GLU A 22 5.68 -20.44 13.37
N HIS A 23 5.13 -19.24 13.28
CA HIS A 23 5.80 -18.10 12.65
C HIS A 23 6.98 -17.62 13.49
N LYS A 24 6.79 -17.46 14.81
CA LYS A 24 7.87 -17.06 15.73
C LYS A 24 9.05 -18.03 15.70
N LYS A 25 8.79 -19.34 15.62
CA LYS A 25 9.85 -20.36 15.44
C LYS A 25 10.62 -20.17 14.12
N GLU A 26 9.92 -19.86 13.03
CA GLU A 26 10.56 -19.56 11.74
C GLU A 26 11.40 -18.28 11.81
N TRP A 27 10.90 -17.22 12.47
CA TRP A 27 11.62 -15.96 12.66
C TRP A 27 12.93 -16.16 13.43
N ALA A 28 12.91 -16.99 14.48
CA ALA A 28 14.11 -17.34 15.24
C ALA A 28 15.12 -18.18 14.44
N LEU A 29 14.64 -19.03 13.53
CA LEU A 29 15.50 -19.92 12.75
C LEU A 29 16.13 -19.23 11.53
N LYS A 30 15.38 -18.37 10.83
CA LYS A 30 15.76 -17.81 9.53
C LYS A 30 15.79 -16.29 9.47
N GLY A 31 15.35 -15.62 10.54
CA GLY A 31 15.12 -14.19 10.56
C GLY A 31 13.80 -13.78 9.90
N CYS A 32 13.48 -12.50 10.02
CA CYS A 32 12.28 -11.88 9.46
C CYS A 32 12.52 -10.41 9.09
N SER A 33 11.62 -9.88 8.26
CA SER A 33 11.59 -8.46 7.89
C SER A 33 10.42 -7.75 8.58
N LEU A 34 10.70 -6.68 9.31
CA LEU A 34 9.68 -5.77 9.82
C LEU A 34 9.22 -4.85 8.69
N LEU A 35 7.93 -4.86 8.38
CA LEU A 35 7.30 -3.97 7.42
C LEU A 35 6.47 -2.93 8.17
N SER A 36 6.66 -1.66 7.86
CA SER A 36 5.85 -0.57 8.39
C SER A 36 5.28 0.30 7.27
N ASP A 37 3.98 0.58 7.34
CA ASP A 37 3.29 1.44 6.38
C ASP A 37 2.40 2.45 7.12
N GLY A 38 2.66 3.73 6.87
CA GLY A 38 1.92 4.84 7.45
C GLY A 38 0.89 5.37 6.46
N TRP A 39 -0.37 5.49 6.88
CA TRP A 39 -1.40 6.11 6.06
C TRP A 39 -2.26 7.09 6.86
N ARG A 40 -2.83 8.07 6.15
CA ARG A 40 -3.78 9.04 6.72
C ARG A 40 -5.17 8.76 6.22
N ASP A 41 -6.09 8.53 7.15
CA ASP A 41 -7.51 8.51 6.88
C ASP A 41 -8.04 9.95 6.88
N ASN A 42 -8.39 10.45 5.70
CA ASN A 42 -8.96 11.79 5.56
C ASN A 42 -10.41 11.88 6.07
N VAL A 43 -11.14 10.78 6.16
CA VAL A 43 -12.52 10.76 6.67
C VAL A 43 -12.51 10.75 8.19
N ALA A 44 -11.75 9.83 8.78
CA ALA A 44 -11.63 9.72 10.22
C ALA A 44 -10.68 10.76 10.84
N GLN A 45 -9.92 11.50 10.01
CA GLN A 45 -8.82 12.39 10.42
C GLN A 45 -7.80 11.67 11.31
N LYS A 46 -7.53 10.40 10.99
CA LYS A 46 -6.61 9.56 11.75
C LYS A 46 -5.33 9.30 10.98
N GLU A 47 -4.22 9.29 11.69
CA GLU A 47 -2.94 8.86 11.19
C GLU A 47 -2.59 7.52 11.81
N ILE A 48 -2.43 6.51 10.96
CA ILE A 48 -2.32 5.13 11.38
C ILE A 48 -1.03 4.55 10.82
N ILE A 49 -0.28 3.84 11.65
CA ILE A 49 0.89 3.06 11.24
C ILE A 49 0.60 1.58 11.45
N ASN A 50 0.76 0.79 10.40
CA ASN A 50 0.61 -0.66 10.46
C ASN A 50 1.97 -1.33 10.56
N PHE A 51 2.04 -2.43 11.31
CA PHE A 51 3.22 -3.27 11.42
C PHE A 51 2.91 -4.69 10.99
N LEU A 52 3.72 -5.21 10.08
CA LEU A 52 3.67 -6.58 9.63
C LEU A 52 5.05 -7.21 9.73
N ILE A 53 5.12 -8.50 10.01
CA ILE A 53 6.35 -9.28 9.94
C ILE A 53 6.26 -10.22 8.75
N ASN A 54 7.29 -10.18 7.90
CA ASN A 54 7.41 -11.08 6.77
C ASN A 54 8.53 -12.09 6.99
N SER A 55 8.25 -13.34 6.66
CA SER A 55 9.18 -14.47 6.79
C SER A 55 8.93 -15.48 5.66
N PRO A 56 9.80 -16.48 5.45
CA PRO A 56 9.54 -17.51 4.44
C PRO A 56 8.23 -18.30 4.66
N LYS A 57 7.74 -18.36 5.91
CA LYS A 57 6.43 -18.98 6.22
C LYS A 57 5.24 -18.10 5.81
N GLY A 58 5.45 -16.80 5.62
CA GLY A 58 4.42 -15.84 5.22
C GLY A 58 4.48 -14.54 6.01
N SER A 59 3.51 -13.66 5.72
CA SER A 59 3.35 -12.37 6.36
C SER A 59 2.31 -12.42 7.47
N VAL A 60 2.60 -11.75 8.58
CA VAL A 60 1.73 -11.65 9.75
C VAL A 60 1.48 -10.18 10.06
N PHE A 61 0.23 -9.79 10.24
CA PHE A 61 -0.11 -8.49 10.82
C PHE A 61 0.08 -8.56 12.34
N ILE A 62 0.86 -7.63 12.90
CA ILE A 62 1.14 -7.60 14.34
C ILE A 62 0.19 -6.65 15.04
N LYS A 63 0.24 -5.37 14.66
CA LYS A 63 -0.61 -4.34 15.23
C LYS A 63 -0.66 -3.11 14.34
N SER A 64 -1.58 -2.23 14.70
CA SER A 64 -1.75 -0.92 14.12
C SER A 64 -1.72 0.11 15.25
N MET A 65 -1.06 1.24 15.04
CA MET A 65 -0.92 2.32 16.01
C MET A 65 -1.57 3.59 15.47
N ASP A 66 -2.39 4.24 16.30
CA ASP A 66 -2.90 5.58 16.05
C ASP A 66 -1.85 6.60 16.53
N VAL A 67 -1.33 7.41 15.62
CA VAL A 67 -0.31 8.44 15.88
C VAL A 67 -0.84 9.85 15.57
N SER A 68 -2.17 10.03 15.53
CA SER A 68 -2.82 11.28 15.14
C SER A 68 -2.45 12.48 16.01
N GLU A 69 -2.13 12.23 17.29
CA GLU A 69 -1.82 13.29 18.27
C GLU A 69 -0.33 13.64 18.32
N VAL A 70 0.52 12.99 17.53
CA VAL A 70 1.97 13.14 17.62
C VAL A 70 2.56 13.61 16.28
N SER A 71 3.51 14.53 16.35
CA SER A 71 4.23 14.97 15.15
C SER A 71 5.11 13.84 14.60
N LYS A 72 4.91 13.49 13.33
CA LYS A 72 5.72 12.50 12.60
C LYS A 72 7.10 13.06 12.24
N ASP A 73 7.93 13.29 13.25
CA ASP A 73 9.35 13.52 13.04
C ASP A 73 10.12 12.19 12.96
N ALA A 74 11.38 12.28 12.55
CA ALA A 74 12.23 11.11 12.40
C ALA A 74 12.51 10.39 13.73
N ASN A 75 12.47 11.11 14.86
CA ASN A 75 12.77 10.52 16.17
C ASN A 75 11.59 9.68 16.66
N LEU A 76 10.36 10.16 16.46
CA LEU A 76 9.17 9.38 16.75
C LEU A 76 9.15 8.10 15.91
N MET A 77 9.39 8.21 14.60
CA MET A 77 9.40 7.04 13.72
C MET A 77 10.52 6.06 14.11
N PHE A 78 11.69 6.57 14.48
CA PHE A 78 12.77 5.76 15.00
C PHE A 78 12.34 5.00 16.27
N ASN A 79 11.81 5.69 17.28
CA ASN A 79 11.41 5.07 18.54
C ASN A 79 10.32 4.01 18.35
N ILE A 80 9.34 4.27 17.49
CA ILE A 80 8.26 3.32 17.20
C ILE A 80 8.83 2.07 16.52
N LEU A 81 9.67 2.23 15.49
CA LEU A 81 10.29 1.09 14.81
C LEU A 81 11.25 0.33 15.73
N ASP A 82 11.95 1.05 16.60
CA ASP A 82 12.86 0.51 17.61
C ASP A 82 12.11 -0.40 18.59
N GLU A 83 11.00 0.08 19.16
CA GLU A 83 10.13 -0.69 20.05
C GLU A 83 9.57 -1.94 19.36
N MET A 84 9.19 -1.81 18.09
CA MET A 84 8.71 -2.95 17.30
C MET A 84 9.77 -4.03 17.09
N ILE A 85 11.04 -3.64 16.89
CA ILE A 85 12.14 -4.59 16.77
C ILE A 85 12.34 -5.33 18.11
N GLU A 86 12.30 -4.61 19.23
CA GLU A 86 12.41 -5.22 20.56
C GLU A 86 11.26 -6.20 20.83
N GLU A 87 10.02 -5.84 20.47
CA GLU A 87 8.83 -6.70 20.66
C GLU A 87 8.92 -8.01 19.86
N VAL A 88 9.48 -7.96 18.65
CA VAL A 88 9.70 -9.14 17.79
C VAL A 88 10.92 -9.95 18.23
N GLY A 89 11.85 -9.30 18.95
CA GLY A 89 13.17 -9.81 19.32
C GLY A 89 14.20 -9.42 18.29
N GLU A 90 15.14 -8.55 18.68
CA GLU A 90 16.19 -7.99 17.82
C GLU A 90 16.93 -9.05 16.99
N GLN A 91 17.30 -10.16 17.62
CA GLN A 91 18.02 -11.27 16.98
C GLN A 91 17.25 -11.93 15.83
N ASN A 92 15.93 -11.75 15.78
CA ASN A 92 15.06 -12.31 14.75
C ASN A 92 14.89 -11.34 13.56
N VAL A 93 15.18 -10.05 13.71
CA VAL A 93 14.91 -9.05 12.68
C VAL A 93 16.16 -8.78 11.87
N VAL A 94 16.13 -9.13 10.58
CA VAL A 94 17.27 -8.90 9.66
C VAL A 94 17.08 -7.63 8.84
N GLN A 95 15.84 -7.18 8.66
CA GLN A 95 15.50 -6.09 7.75
C GLN A 95 14.32 -5.27 8.26
N VAL A 96 14.35 -3.96 8.01
CA VAL A 96 13.20 -3.07 8.16
C VAL A 96 12.84 -2.48 6.81
N VAL A 97 11.56 -2.54 6.43
CA VAL A 97 11.03 -2.00 5.18
C VAL A 97 9.94 -0.97 5.49
N THR A 98 10.10 0.24 4.97
CA THR A 98 9.14 1.35 5.18
C THR A 98 8.89 2.10 3.87
N ASP A 99 7.93 3.03 3.86
CA ASP A 99 7.82 3.99 2.76
C ASP A 99 9.04 4.95 2.66
N ASN A 100 9.08 5.77 1.60
CA ASN A 100 10.19 6.69 1.32
C ASN A 100 9.97 8.10 1.89
N ALA A 101 8.98 8.31 2.75
CA ALA A 101 8.81 9.61 3.37
C ALA A 101 10.06 9.96 4.18
N SER A 102 10.43 11.24 4.17
CA SER A 102 11.70 11.71 4.73
C SER A 102 11.93 11.33 6.20
N ALA A 103 10.86 11.23 7.00
CA ALA A 103 10.91 10.79 8.39
C ALA A 103 11.35 9.31 8.50
N TYR A 104 10.78 8.43 7.67
CA TYR A 104 11.13 7.01 7.63
C TYR A 104 12.54 6.76 7.13
N VAL A 105 12.98 7.49 6.10
CA VAL A 105 14.37 7.38 5.60
C VAL A 105 15.38 7.74 6.69
N LYS A 106 15.11 8.80 7.47
CA LYS A 106 15.97 9.20 8.59
C LYS A 106 15.92 8.18 9.73
N ALA A 107 14.74 7.70 10.09
CA ALA A 107 14.56 6.67 11.11
C ALA A 107 15.28 5.37 10.74
N GLY A 108 15.16 4.92 9.50
CA GLY A 108 15.86 3.74 8.97
C GLY A 108 17.37 3.84 9.12
N LYS A 109 17.97 4.98 8.76
CA LYS A 109 19.41 5.21 8.95
C LYS A 109 19.83 5.20 10.42
N LEU A 110 19.00 5.72 11.31
CA LEU A 110 19.26 5.67 12.76
C LEU A 110 19.20 4.22 13.28
N LEU A 111 18.29 3.39 12.76
CA LEU A 111 18.21 1.96 13.09
C LEU A 111 19.45 1.20 12.64
N GLU A 112 19.92 1.42 11.40
CA GLU A 112 21.15 0.80 10.89
C GLU A 112 22.37 1.20 11.72
N ALA A 113 22.44 2.48 12.14
CA ALA A 113 23.50 2.96 13.02
C ALA A 113 23.45 2.34 14.42
N LYS A 114 22.25 2.13 14.99
CA LYS A 114 22.06 1.48 16.30
C LYS A 114 22.32 -0.03 16.23
N ARG A 115 21.94 -0.69 15.13
CA ARG A 115 21.97 -2.15 14.95
C ARG A 115 22.69 -2.54 13.65
N PRO A 116 24.02 -2.72 13.68
CA PRO A 116 24.81 -2.99 12.46
C PRO A 116 24.49 -4.31 11.73
N HIS A 117 23.77 -5.24 12.36
CA HIS A 117 23.33 -6.51 11.75
C HIS A 117 22.01 -6.37 10.98
N LEU A 118 21.31 -5.25 11.15
CA LEU A 118 20.04 -4.94 10.52
C LEU A 118 20.26 -3.93 9.40
N TYR A 119 19.54 -4.11 8.29
CA TYR A 119 19.53 -3.13 7.20
C TYR A 119 18.13 -2.58 6.96
N TRP A 120 18.05 -1.30 6.60
CA TRP A 120 16.81 -0.64 6.22
C TRP A 120 16.71 -0.57 4.70
N THR A 121 15.51 -0.82 4.17
CA THR A 121 15.25 -0.68 2.73
C THR A 121 13.97 0.08 2.46
N PRO A 122 13.94 0.90 1.40
CA PRO A 122 12.73 1.54 0.94
C PRO A 122 11.73 0.50 0.37
N CYS A 123 10.43 0.76 0.52
CA CYS A 123 9.38 -0.07 -0.02
C CYS A 123 9.45 -0.09 -1.56
N ALA A 124 9.68 -1.28 -2.13
CA ALA A 124 9.81 -1.45 -3.58
C ALA A 124 8.57 -0.99 -4.36
N ALA A 125 7.36 -1.25 -3.84
CA ALA A 125 6.13 -0.80 -4.48
C ALA A 125 6.05 0.73 -4.54
N HIS A 126 6.47 1.41 -3.48
CA HIS A 126 6.50 2.86 -3.43
C HIS A 126 7.60 3.43 -4.34
N CYS A 127 8.78 2.80 -4.39
CA CYS A 127 9.83 3.16 -5.35
C CYS A 127 9.33 3.07 -6.81
N ILE A 128 8.63 2.01 -7.17
CA ILE A 128 8.05 1.86 -8.52
C ILE A 128 7.01 2.96 -8.78
N ASP A 129 6.18 3.31 -7.78
CA ASP A 129 5.19 4.37 -7.92
C ASP A 129 5.86 5.73 -8.19
N LEU A 130 6.95 6.04 -7.50
CA LEU A 130 7.76 7.26 -7.73
C LEU A 130 8.47 7.24 -9.09
N MET A 131 8.98 6.09 -9.55
CA MET A 131 9.52 5.98 -10.91
C MET A 131 8.45 6.28 -11.96
N LEU A 132 7.22 5.78 -11.75
CA LEU A 132 6.09 6.07 -12.63
C LEU A 132 5.66 7.54 -12.57
N GLU A 133 5.75 8.18 -11.41
CA GLU A 133 5.57 9.63 -11.28
C GLU A 133 6.52 10.38 -12.21
N ASP A 134 7.82 10.08 -12.15
CA ASP A 134 8.84 10.77 -12.94
C ASP A 134 8.68 10.50 -14.44
N ILE A 135 8.34 9.28 -14.84
CA ILE A 135 7.96 8.97 -16.22
C ILE A 135 6.72 9.79 -16.63
N GLY A 136 5.76 9.94 -15.71
CA GLY A 136 4.53 10.71 -15.91
C GLY A 136 4.76 12.20 -16.13
N LYS A 137 5.90 12.75 -15.67
CA LYS A 137 6.32 14.15 -15.87
C LYS A 137 6.88 14.43 -17.27
N ILE A 138 7.27 13.40 -18.04
CA ILE A 138 7.76 13.57 -19.41
C ILE A 138 6.65 14.23 -20.25
N PRO A 139 6.87 15.38 -20.93
CA PRO A 139 5.78 16.18 -21.51
C PRO A 139 4.81 15.41 -22.42
N LYS A 140 5.34 14.51 -23.26
CA LYS A 140 4.53 13.66 -24.13
C LYS A 140 3.67 12.67 -23.35
N VAL A 141 4.23 12.04 -22.32
CA VAL A 141 3.54 11.08 -21.45
C VAL A 141 2.49 11.81 -20.61
N HIS A 142 2.88 12.93 -19.98
CA HIS A 142 1.99 13.79 -19.20
C HIS A 142 0.72 14.16 -19.98
N ASN A 143 0.89 14.65 -21.21
CA ASN A 143 -0.24 15.04 -22.06
C ASN A 143 -1.16 13.87 -22.42
N ILE A 144 -0.61 12.68 -22.64
CA ILE A 144 -1.40 11.47 -22.91
C ILE A 144 -2.14 11.02 -21.66
N LEU A 145 -1.47 10.97 -20.51
CA LEU A 145 -2.08 10.60 -19.22
C LEU A 145 -3.21 11.56 -18.86
N LYS A 146 -2.99 12.87 -18.99
CA LYS A 146 -4.01 13.89 -18.73
C LYS A 146 -5.26 13.67 -19.57
N LYS A 147 -5.11 13.39 -20.87
CA LYS A 147 -6.23 13.09 -21.77
C LYS A 147 -6.94 11.78 -21.39
N ALA A 148 -6.20 10.72 -21.10
CA ALA A 148 -6.78 9.43 -20.71
C ALA A 148 -7.56 9.53 -19.39
N ILE A 149 -7.01 10.22 -18.39
CA ILE A 149 -7.67 10.45 -17.09
C ILE A 149 -8.93 11.30 -17.27
N PHE A 150 -8.84 12.39 -18.04
CA PHE A 150 -9.99 13.24 -18.35
C PHE A 150 -11.12 12.44 -19.02
N MET A 151 -10.80 11.68 -20.08
CA MET A 151 -11.78 10.86 -20.78
C MET A 151 -12.39 9.80 -19.86
N ASN A 152 -11.59 9.21 -18.96
CA ASN A 152 -12.06 8.21 -18.01
C ASN A 152 -13.04 8.84 -17.02
N GLY A 153 -12.70 10.02 -16.49
CA GLY A 153 -13.59 10.82 -15.65
C GLY A 153 -14.90 11.13 -16.37
N PHE A 154 -14.82 11.64 -17.60
CA PHE A 154 -15.98 11.98 -18.43
C PHE A 154 -16.91 10.78 -18.64
N ILE A 155 -16.40 9.62 -19.06
CA ILE A 155 -17.22 8.41 -19.23
C ILE A 155 -17.93 8.05 -17.91
N TYR A 156 -17.20 8.08 -16.79
CA TYR A 156 -17.74 7.69 -15.49
C TYR A 156 -18.65 8.73 -14.84
N SER A 157 -18.65 9.97 -15.32
CA SER A 157 -19.60 11.01 -14.89
C SER A 157 -21.02 10.78 -15.39
N TYR A 158 -21.21 9.98 -16.45
CA TYR A 158 -22.53 9.77 -17.06
C TYR A 158 -22.87 8.28 -17.15
N VAL A 159 -23.86 7.83 -16.39
CA VAL A 159 -24.36 6.44 -16.40
C VAL A 159 -24.67 5.93 -17.82
N PRO A 160 -25.31 6.71 -18.72
CA PRO A 160 -25.52 6.26 -20.09
C PRO A 160 -24.22 5.97 -20.85
N LEU A 161 -23.18 6.80 -20.69
CA LEU A 161 -21.88 6.57 -21.32
C LEU A 161 -21.16 5.36 -20.75
N VAL A 162 -21.28 5.10 -19.44
CA VAL A 162 -20.76 3.86 -18.83
C VAL A 162 -21.43 2.65 -19.45
N ASN A 163 -22.76 2.67 -19.58
CA ASN A 163 -23.53 1.57 -20.15
C ASN A 163 -23.20 1.36 -21.63
N MET A 164 -23.06 2.45 -22.38
CA MET A 164 -22.68 2.40 -23.78
C MET A 164 -21.26 1.82 -23.93
N MET A 165 -20.27 2.34 -23.18
CA MET A 165 -18.91 1.80 -23.15
C MET A 165 -18.90 0.30 -22.86
N ARG A 166 -19.66 -0.17 -21.86
CA ARG A 166 -19.80 -1.60 -21.54
C ARG A 166 -20.34 -2.44 -22.69
N ARG A 167 -21.27 -1.93 -23.51
CA ARG A 167 -21.76 -2.64 -24.70
C ARG A 167 -20.62 -2.89 -25.68
N PHE A 168 -19.79 -1.89 -25.93
CA PHE A 168 -18.67 -1.99 -26.88
C PHE A 168 -17.45 -2.76 -26.33
N THR A 169 -17.24 -2.78 -25.01
CA THR A 169 -16.08 -3.45 -24.38
C THR A 169 -16.36 -4.89 -23.90
N GLY A 170 -17.56 -5.43 -24.17
CA GLY A 170 -17.95 -6.76 -23.70
C GLY A 170 -18.15 -6.80 -22.18
N GLN A 171 -18.89 -5.82 -21.66
CA GLN A 171 -19.19 -5.60 -20.24
C GLN A 171 -17.97 -5.29 -19.36
N ARG A 172 -16.82 -4.94 -19.95
CA ARG A 172 -15.61 -4.59 -19.21
C ARG A 172 -15.63 -3.14 -18.78
N ASN A 173 -15.13 -2.87 -17.57
CA ASN A 173 -14.92 -1.52 -17.06
C ASN A 173 -13.49 -1.05 -17.31
N LEU A 174 -13.31 0.25 -17.54
CA LEU A 174 -11.99 0.88 -17.52
C LEU A 174 -11.55 1.08 -16.06
N HIS A 175 -10.26 0.93 -15.78
CA HIS A 175 -9.76 1.15 -14.43
C HIS A 175 -9.89 2.63 -14.06
N ARG A 176 -10.50 2.92 -12.91
CA ARG A 176 -10.57 4.28 -12.37
C ARG A 176 -9.24 4.62 -11.71
N PRO A 177 -8.59 5.73 -12.07
CA PRO A 177 -7.36 6.13 -11.42
C PRO A 177 -7.64 6.39 -9.93
N GLY A 178 -6.82 5.80 -9.07
CA GLY A 178 -6.84 6.04 -7.63
C GLY A 178 -6.01 7.28 -7.31
N ILE A 179 -6.50 8.11 -6.39
CA ILE A 179 -5.87 9.40 -6.04
C ILE A 179 -4.47 9.20 -5.44
N THR A 180 -4.23 8.07 -4.76
CA THR A 180 -3.05 7.86 -3.92
C THR A 180 -1.89 7.13 -4.59
N ARG A 181 -1.98 6.75 -5.88
CA ARG A 181 -0.93 5.96 -6.56
C ARG A 181 -0.78 6.33 -8.03
N PHE A 182 0.40 6.76 -8.44
CA PHE A 182 0.72 7.11 -9.84
C PHE A 182 0.54 5.92 -10.79
N ALA A 183 0.83 4.71 -10.31
CA ALA A 183 0.63 3.47 -11.05
C ALA A 183 -0.80 3.33 -11.61
N THR A 184 -1.81 3.82 -10.90
CA THR A 184 -3.21 3.72 -11.36
C THR A 184 -3.47 4.49 -12.65
N SER A 185 -2.77 5.62 -12.86
CA SER A 185 -2.86 6.38 -14.12
C SER A 185 -2.32 5.60 -15.31
N PHE A 186 -1.21 4.87 -15.12
CA PHE A 186 -0.65 3.98 -16.14
C PHE A 186 -1.51 2.73 -16.36
N ILE A 187 -2.15 2.20 -15.32
CA ILE A 187 -3.13 1.11 -15.45
C ILE A 187 -4.32 1.59 -16.28
N THR A 188 -4.86 2.79 -16.01
CA THR A 188 -5.92 3.39 -16.84
C THR A 188 -5.47 3.50 -18.29
N LEU A 189 -4.27 4.05 -18.55
CA LEU A 189 -3.74 4.15 -19.91
C LEU A 189 -3.61 2.78 -20.60
N SER A 190 -3.14 1.76 -19.88
CA SER A 190 -3.06 0.38 -20.38
C SER A 190 -4.44 -0.18 -20.75
N GLN A 191 -5.49 0.11 -19.97
CA GLN A 191 -6.85 -0.29 -20.31
C GLN A 191 -7.37 0.41 -21.57
N TYR A 192 -7.09 1.70 -21.73
CA TYR A 192 -7.39 2.42 -22.98
C TYR A 192 -6.69 1.80 -24.18
N HIS A 193 -5.44 1.38 -24.02
CA HIS A 193 -4.70 0.70 -25.08
C HIS A 193 -5.32 -0.65 -25.44
N LYS A 194 -5.64 -1.49 -24.44
CA LYS A 194 -6.30 -2.79 -24.64
C LYS A 194 -7.68 -2.66 -25.28
N GLN A 195 -8.44 -1.62 -24.92
CA GLN A 195 -9.79 -1.38 -25.43
C GLN A 195 -9.83 -0.43 -26.63
N LYS A 196 -8.68 -0.07 -27.20
CA LYS A 196 -8.56 1.00 -28.22
C LYS A 196 -9.55 0.84 -29.37
N ASN A 197 -9.68 -0.36 -29.93
CA ASN A 197 -10.57 -0.61 -31.06
C ASN A 197 -12.05 -0.49 -30.66
N ASN A 198 -12.41 -1.00 -29.48
CA ASN A 198 -13.77 -0.93 -28.95
C ASN A 198 -14.17 0.51 -28.62
N LEU A 199 -13.28 1.27 -27.98
CA LEU A 199 -13.51 2.68 -27.66
C LEU A 199 -13.58 3.56 -28.92
N ARG A 200 -12.85 3.22 -29.99
CA ARG A 200 -13.01 3.89 -31.28
C ARG A 200 -14.38 3.64 -31.88
N LYS A 201 -14.84 2.39 -31.89
CA LYS A 201 -16.20 2.03 -32.36
C LYS A 201 -17.29 2.75 -31.57
N LEU A 202 -17.12 2.86 -30.26
CA LEU A 202 -18.01 3.64 -29.38
C LEU A 202 -18.13 5.09 -29.84
N VAL A 203 -17.00 5.76 -30.13
CA VAL A 203 -16.98 7.19 -30.50
C VAL A 203 -17.54 7.44 -31.91
N THR A 204 -17.39 6.48 -32.82
CA THR A 204 -17.90 6.56 -34.19
C THR A 204 -19.25 5.85 -34.37
N SER A 205 -19.90 5.44 -33.28
CA SER A 205 -21.22 4.81 -33.35
C SER A 205 -22.29 5.87 -33.62
N GLU A 206 -23.26 5.50 -34.44
CA GLU A 206 -24.48 6.29 -34.72
C GLU A 206 -25.65 5.87 -33.80
N ASP A 207 -25.41 4.93 -32.89
CA ASP A 207 -26.40 4.42 -31.90
C ASP A 207 -26.67 5.40 -30.75
#